data_AF-A0A8S2Y4I6-F1
#
_entry.id   AF-A0A8S2Y4I6-F1
#
_cell.length_a   1.000
_cell.length_b   1.000
_cell.length_c   1.000
_cell.angle_alpha   90.00
_cell.angle_beta   90.00
_cell.angle_gamma   90.00
#
_symmetry.space_group_name_H-M   'P 1'
#
loop_
_entity.id
_entity.type
_entity.pdbx_description
1 polymer ?
#
loop_
_entity_poly.entity_id
_entity_poly.type
_entity_poly.pdbx_seq_one_letter_code
_entity_poly.pdbx_strand_id
1 'polypeptide(L)'
;RTDCTSLSYLFALPECYYEGRRTLHSLRTWLDEDAKYNDFIQTSLKLLEEKYVEAKKAFEIHKSQLSQVEHRAESFRSQLKKLENENAINEKKYDEFETRLNIKEREYISKRLTHEVYEEQLQKLLKQSHDEQDSIGHNLAVGRFQQDIKQLSRELPKLKSQVEAFQTRINLFQKRKDELIEMRIESKKLDKEIQVVLEDKILKENYFNRIQHCRDIMRDIYKCRKTNDLPQKIFYDLPVHNKHSGENEEDDLSKAFRLISKSIGRDWNRLYWQLPFYPTRGQEELSKDIKHVDEKYQRGDVFQDQAMEALNKWRRFHTRAKVDDLIHGLEQIRRFDILQLIERRIIKPKHLLNMDQQEIDPRKNEIDNLNRKLNRLFDKMRSGIITSRETYVYSTIGLDPLRPSTKSACVNGTNRIRPVRSISTDLEIYANDHKNQE
;
A
#
# COMPACT_ATOMS: atom_id res chain seq x y z
N ARG A 1 7.42 6.33 54.10
CA ARG A 1 7.71 7.27 55.21
C ARG A 1 8.85 6.70 56.03
N THR A 2 10.08 6.87 55.56
CA THR A 2 11.28 6.69 56.39
C THR A 2 11.74 8.09 56.75
N ASP A 3 11.77 8.38 58.03
CA ASP A 3 12.12 9.71 58.55
C ASP A 3 13.59 9.99 58.20
N CYS A 4 13.85 10.98 57.34
CA CYS A 4 15.22 11.36 56.95
C CYS A 4 15.99 12.03 58.10
N THR A 5 15.38 12.19 59.27
CA THR A 5 16.00 12.74 60.48
C THR A 5 17.15 11.87 60.99
N SER A 6 17.15 10.56 60.69
CA SER A 6 18.24 9.63 61.06
C SER A 6 19.46 9.70 60.11
N LEU A 7 19.31 10.30 58.93
CA LEU A 7 20.35 10.37 57.89
C LEU A 7 21.51 11.30 58.31
N SER A 8 21.24 12.27 59.19
CA SER A 8 22.25 13.17 59.78
C SER A 8 23.34 12.43 60.56
N TYR A 9 22.99 11.32 61.24
CA TYR A 9 23.95 10.51 61.98
C TYR A 9 24.87 9.69 61.07
N LEU A 10 24.41 9.30 59.87
CA LEU A 10 25.24 8.61 58.88
C LEU A 10 26.34 9.54 58.34
N PHE A 11 26.10 10.85 58.28
CA PHE A 11 27.09 11.83 57.82
C PHE A 11 28.22 12.09 58.83
N ALA A 12 28.16 11.56 60.04
CA ALA A 12 29.26 11.62 61.01
C ALA A 12 30.43 10.69 60.63
N LEU A 13 30.18 9.66 59.81
CA LEU A 13 31.21 8.76 59.28
C LEU A 13 31.77 9.33 57.95
N PRO A 14 33.09 9.57 57.82
CA PRO A 14 33.69 10.17 56.62
C PRO A 14 33.36 9.43 55.31
N GLU A 15 33.33 8.10 55.35
CA GLU A 15 33.02 7.25 54.19
C GLU A 15 31.56 7.42 53.76
N CYS A 16 30.63 7.41 54.72
CA CYS A 16 29.21 7.65 54.46
C CYS A 16 28.96 9.08 53.96
N TYR A 17 29.73 10.06 54.45
CA TYR A 17 29.69 11.43 53.93
C TYR A 17 30.16 11.52 52.47
N TYR A 18 31.26 10.86 52.12
CA TYR A 18 31.76 10.83 50.76
C TYR A 18 30.75 10.18 49.80
N GLU A 19 30.22 9.00 50.14
CA GLU A 19 29.23 8.30 49.32
C GLU A 19 27.88 9.03 49.24
N GLY A 20 27.44 9.66 50.33
CA GLY A 20 26.25 10.49 50.34
C GLY A 20 26.42 11.72 49.44
N ARG A 21 27.57 12.41 49.50
CA ARG A 21 27.88 13.52 48.59
C ARG A 21 27.92 13.08 47.13
N ARG A 22 28.53 11.94 46.83
CA ARG A 22 28.57 11.37 45.47
C ARG A 22 27.16 11.07 44.96
N THR A 23 26.33 10.44 45.78
CA THR A 23 24.94 10.11 45.45
C THR A 23 24.11 11.37 45.20
N LEU A 24 24.24 12.39 46.06
CA LEU A 24 23.56 13.68 45.89
C LEU A 24 24.03 14.41 44.62
N HIS A 25 25.33 14.33 44.28
CA HIS A 25 25.84 14.88 43.04
C HIS A 25 25.23 14.18 41.81
N SER A 26 25.22 12.85 41.80
CA SER A 26 24.57 12.07 40.73
C SER A 26 23.08 12.38 40.59
N LEU A 27 22.36 12.53 41.71
CA LEU A 27 20.94 12.89 41.70
C LEU A 27 20.72 14.31 41.14
N ARG A 28 21.61 15.26 41.47
CA ARG A 28 21.56 16.61 40.89
C ARG A 28 21.81 16.59 39.38
N THR A 29 22.83 15.85 38.91
CA THR A 29 23.09 15.71 37.48
C THR A 29 21.89 15.10 36.76
N TRP A 30 21.27 14.07 37.35
CA TRP A 30 20.06 13.46 36.79
C TRP A 30 18.89 14.45 36.70
N LEU A 31 18.66 15.27 37.74
CA LEU A 31 17.63 16.33 37.71
C LEU A 31 17.92 17.40 36.65
N ASP A 32 19.19 17.78 36.49
CA ASP A 32 19.59 18.76 35.47
C ASP A 32 19.39 18.21 34.04
N GLU A 33 19.65 16.92 33.82
CA GLU A 33 19.38 16.22 32.54
C GLU A 33 17.88 16.06 32.28
N ASP A 34 17.12 15.69 33.31
CA ASP A 34 15.66 15.53 33.27
C ASP A 34 14.94 16.86 32.99
N ALA A 35 15.49 17.98 33.46
CA ALA A 35 15.03 19.33 33.12
C ALA A 35 15.25 19.65 31.63
N LYS A 36 16.44 19.34 31.10
CA LYS A 36 16.80 19.56 29.68
C LYS A 36 16.04 18.63 28.73
N TYR A 37 15.62 17.46 29.21
CA TYR A 37 14.90 16.47 28.42
C TYR A 37 13.56 17.01 27.87
N ASN A 38 12.91 17.92 28.60
CA ASN A 38 11.67 18.56 28.13
C ASN A 38 11.90 19.40 26.86
N ASP A 39 12.95 20.22 26.85
CA ASP A 39 13.33 21.04 25.70
C ASP A 39 13.75 20.16 24.51
N PHE A 40 14.42 19.05 24.80
CA PHE A 40 14.78 18.05 23.81
C PHE A 40 13.55 17.39 23.16
N ILE A 41 12.55 16.97 23.96
CA ILE A 41 11.30 16.40 23.43
C ILE A 41 10.57 17.43 22.59
N GLN A 42 10.44 18.67 23.08
CA GLN A 42 9.74 19.74 22.38
C GLN A 42 10.40 20.07 21.03
N THR A 43 11.73 20.18 21.01
CA THR A 43 12.50 20.41 19.77
C THR A 43 12.32 19.26 18.79
N SER A 44 12.42 18.02 19.28
CA SER A 44 12.24 16.82 18.46
C SER A 44 10.83 16.71 17.91
N LEU A 45 9.81 17.04 18.70
CA LEU A 45 8.41 17.05 18.28
C LEU A 45 8.18 18.08 17.17
N LYS A 46 8.74 19.28 17.30
CA LYS A 46 8.66 20.33 16.26
C LYS A 46 9.27 19.86 14.94
N LEU A 47 10.49 19.30 14.98
CA LEU A 47 11.15 18.75 13.79
C LEU A 47 10.34 17.60 13.16
N LEU A 48 9.69 16.79 13.98
CA LEU A 48 8.85 15.68 13.52
C LEU A 48 7.52 16.17 12.92
N GLU A 49 6.96 17.26 13.42
CA GLU A 49 5.79 17.93 12.84
C GLU A 49 6.10 18.55 11.47
N GLU A 50 7.27 19.18 11.32
CA GLU A 50 7.76 19.68 10.03
C GLU A 50 7.89 18.53 9.01
N LYS A 51 8.57 17.44 9.38
CA LYS A 51 8.68 16.23 8.55
C LYS A 51 7.34 15.59 8.22
N TYR A 52 6.38 15.61 9.16
CA TYR A 52 5.04 15.10 8.91
C TYR A 52 4.31 15.91 7.83
N VAL A 53 4.42 17.24 7.85
CA VAL A 53 3.82 18.10 6.84
C VAL A 53 4.43 17.85 5.46
N GLU A 54 5.76 17.72 5.39
CA GLU A 54 6.48 17.38 4.15
C GLU A 54 6.05 16.00 3.61
N ALA A 55 6.03 14.98 4.46
CA ALA A 55 5.62 13.63 4.11
C ALA A 55 4.16 13.58 3.62
N LYS A 56 3.26 14.30 4.30
CA LYS A 56 1.85 14.41 3.90
C LYS A 56 1.70 15.06 2.52
N LYS A 57 2.43 16.15 2.27
CA LYS A 57 2.41 16.84 0.98
C LYS A 57 2.93 15.92 -0.14
N ALA A 58 4.03 15.20 0.10
CA ALA A 58 4.56 14.24 -0.87
C ALA A 58 3.55 13.12 -1.18
N PHE A 59 2.92 12.55 -0.15
CA PHE A 59 1.89 11.52 -0.32
C PHE A 59 0.71 12.00 -1.16
N GLU A 60 0.16 13.19 -0.88
CA GLU A 60 -0.96 13.75 -1.66
C GLU A 60 -0.56 14.05 -3.11
N ILE A 61 0.68 14.47 -3.37
CA ILE A 61 1.19 14.66 -4.75
C ILE A 61 1.15 13.33 -5.51
N HIS A 62 1.73 12.26 -4.96
CA HIS A 62 1.77 10.96 -5.62
C HIS A 62 0.37 10.35 -5.78
N LYS A 63 -0.52 10.54 -4.80
CA LYS A 63 -1.92 10.15 -4.89
C LYS A 63 -2.64 10.86 -6.04
N SER A 64 -2.36 12.16 -6.25
CA SER A 64 -2.94 12.93 -7.36
C SER A 64 -2.38 12.48 -8.72
N GLN A 65 -1.07 12.19 -8.78
CA GLN A 65 -0.41 11.67 -9.99
C GLN A 65 -0.99 10.31 -10.39
N LEU A 66 -1.16 9.39 -9.45
CA LEU A 66 -1.77 8.08 -9.72
C LEU A 66 -3.17 8.25 -10.35
N SER A 67 -4.01 9.10 -9.76
CA SER A 67 -5.36 9.34 -10.28
C SER A 67 -5.36 9.93 -11.70
N GLN A 68 -4.39 10.81 -12.03
CA GLN A 68 -4.26 11.37 -13.37
C GLN A 68 -3.85 10.31 -14.40
N VAL A 69 -2.88 9.45 -14.06
CA VAL A 69 -2.41 8.38 -14.95
C VAL A 69 -3.50 7.32 -15.13
N GLU A 70 -4.23 6.95 -14.06
CA GLU A 70 -5.37 6.03 -14.13
C GLU A 70 -6.47 6.56 -15.06
N HIS A 71 -6.84 7.84 -14.93
CA HIS A 71 -7.84 8.45 -15.82
C HIS A 71 -7.37 8.46 -17.28
N ARG A 72 -6.09 8.76 -17.53
CA ARG A 72 -5.50 8.71 -18.87
C ARG A 72 -5.58 7.28 -19.43
N ALA A 73 -5.16 6.27 -18.66
CA ALA A 73 -5.20 4.88 -19.09
C ALA A 73 -6.64 4.41 -19.38
N GLU A 74 -7.62 4.80 -18.57
CA GLU A 74 -9.01 4.43 -18.81
C GLU A 74 -9.57 5.05 -20.10
N SER A 75 -9.25 6.33 -20.36
CA SER A 75 -9.59 6.98 -21.63
C SER A 75 -8.98 6.25 -22.83
N PHE A 76 -7.69 5.86 -22.73
CA PHE A 76 -7.00 5.09 -23.76
C PHE A 76 -7.61 3.69 -23.97
N ARG A 77 -7.95 2.97 -22.89
CA ARG A 77 -8.62 1.66 -22.96
C ARG A 77 -9.99 1.75 -23.64
N SER A 78 -10.75 2.81 -23.35
CA SER A 78 -12.03 3.07 -24.01
C SER A 78 -11.87 3.30 -25.51
N GLN A 79 -10.85 4.06 -25.93
CA GLN A 79 -10.52 4.27 -27.35
C GLN A 79 -10.05 2.98 -28.03
N LEU A 80 -9.17 2.23 -27.38
CA LEU A 80 -8.68 0.94 -27.86
C LEU A 80 -9.83 -0.04 -28.08
N LYS A 81 -10.76 -0.14 -27.13
CA LYS A 81 -11.95 -1.00 -27.27
C LYS A 81 -12.82 -0.61 -28.47
N LYS A 82 -12.96 0.69 -28.76
CA LYS A 82 -13.68 1.16 -29.97
C LYS A 82 -12.96 0.71 -31.24
N LEU A 83 -11.64 0.92 -31.31
CA LEU A 83 -10.83 0.49 -32.44
C LEU A 83 -10.83 -1.04 -32.63
N GLU A 84 -10.82 -1.82 -31.55
CA GLU A 84 -10.92 -3.28 -31.63
C GLU A 84 -12.26 -3.74 -32.23
N ASN A 85 -13.37 -3.13 -31.81
CA ASN A 85 -14.69 -3.42 -32.36
C ASN A 85 -14.77 -3.03 -33.85
N GLU A 86 -14.23 -1.87 -34.21
CA GLU A 86 -14.15 -1.42 -35.62
C GLU A 86 -13.27 -2.35 -36.46
N ASN A 87 -12.12 -2.78 -35.92
CA ASN A 87 -11.20 -3.67 -36.61
C ASN A 87 -11.81 -5.07 -36.81
N ALA A 88 -12.55 -5.60 -35.85
CA ALA A 88 -13.25 -6.89 -36.00
C ALA A 88 -14.28 -6.86 -37.15
N ILE A 89 -14.93 -5.72 -37.39
CA ILE A 89 -15.83 -5.52 -38.53
C ILE A 89 -15.01 -5.37 -39.83
N ASN A 90 -13.89 -4.65 -39.77
CA ASN A 90 -13.03 -4.41 -40.92
C ASN A 90 -12.30 -5.66 -41.39
N GLU A 91 -11.90 -6.59 -40.51
CA GLU A 91 -11.26 -7.86 -40.90
C GLU A 91 -12.19 -8.71 -41.76
N LYS A 92 -13.47 -8.83 -41.38
CA LYS A 92 -14.45 -9.54 -42.22
C LYS A 92 -14.59 -8.91 -43.61
N LYS A 93 -14.62 -7.57 -43.66
CA LYS A 93 -14.68 -6.83 -44.93
C LYS A 93 -13.39 -6.96 -45.72
N TYR A 94 -12.23 -6.99 -45.06
CA TYR A 94 -10.93 -7.14 -45.68
C TYR A 94 -10.89 -8.42 -46.50
N ASP A 95 -11.28 -9.56 -45.93
CA ASP A 95 -11.30 -10.85 -46.62
C ASP A 95 -12.25 -10.82 -47.84
N GLU A 96 -13.42 -10.20 -47.69
CA GLU A 96 -14.37 -10.00 -48.81
C GLU A 96 -13.80 -9.11 -49.93
N PHE A 97 -13.06 -8.07 -49.57
CA PHE A 97 -12.45 -7.15 -50.54
C PHE A 97 -11.22 -7.78 -51.21
N GLU A 98 -10.42 -8.55 -50.49
CA GLU A 98 -9.26 -9.26 -51.00
C GLU A 98 -9.67 -10.36 -51.99
N THR A 99 -10.72 -11.12 -51.68
CA THR A 99 -11.28 -12.10 -52.62
C THR A 99 -11.82 -11.44 -53.88
N ARG A 100 -12.53 -10.30 -53.77
CA ARG A 100 -13.02 -9.53 -54.92
C ARG A 100 -11.90 -8.91 -55.75
N LEU A 101 -10.85 -8.38 -55.09
CA LEU A 101 -9.66 -7.86 -55.75
C LEU A 101 -9.02 -8.96 -56.60
N ASN A 102 -8.75 -10.12 -56.00
CA ASN A 102 -8.14 -11.27 -56.69
C ASN A 102 -8.93 -11.70 -57.94
N ILE A 103 -10.27 -11.72 -57.87
CA ILE A 103 -11.13 -12.02 -59.02
C ILE A 103 -10.96 -10.95 -60.11
N LYS A 104 -10.98 -9.67 -59.72
CA LYS A 104 -10.90 -8.55 -60.67
C LYS A 104 -9.53 -8.37 -61.29
N GLU A 105 -8.46 -8.64 -60.55
CA GLU A 105 -7.10 -8.67 -61.07
C GLU A 105 -6.94 -9.79 -62.09
N ARG A 106 -7.46 -10.99 -61.82
CA ARG A 106 -7.47 -12.09 -62.80
C ARG A 106 -8.27 -11.72 -64.05
N GLU A 107 -9.45 -11.10 -63.90
CA GLU A 107 -10.26 -10.63 -65.04
C GLU A 107 -9.50 -9.57 -65.85
N TYR A 108 -8.87 -8.60 -65.19
CA TYR A 108 -8.07 -7.55 -65.82
C TYR A 108 -6.88 -8.13 -66.59
N ILE A 109 -6.10 -9.01 -65.97
CA ILE A 109 -4.95 -9.67 -66.60
C ILE A 109 -5.41 -10.51 -67.80
N SER A 110 -6.48 -11.30 -67.65
CA SER A 110 -7.02 -12.12 -68.74
C SER A 110 -7.44 -11.27 -69.94
N LYS A 111 -8.22 -10.20 -69.71
CA LYS A 111 -8.68 -9.31 -70.80
C LYS A 111 -7.54 -8.52 -71.44
N ARG A 112 -6.53 -8.16 -70.64
CA ARG A 112 -5.33 -7.48 -71.15
C ARG A 112 -4.55 -8.40 -72.08
N LEU A 113 -4.34 -9.66 -71.69
CA LEU A 113 -3.70 -10.66 -72.54
C LEU A 113 -4.51 -10.92 -73.82
N THR A 114 -5.84 -11.02 -73.73
CA THR A 114 -6.70 -11.16 -74.92
C THR A 114 -6.58 -9.95 -75.86
N HIS A 115 -6.52 -8.73 -75.32
CA HIS A 115 -6.29 -7.51 -76.11
C HIS A 115 -4.95 -7.57 -76.85
N GLU A 116 -3.87 -7.91 -76.14
CA GLU A 116 -2.52 -8.05 -76.73
C GLU A 116 -2.52 -9.11 -77.86
N VAL A 117 -3.16 -10.27 -77.66
CA VAL A 117 -3.29 -11.32 -78.68
C VAL A 117 -4.08 -10.85 -79.90
N TYR A 118 -5.19 -10.13 -79.71
CA TYR A 118 -6.00 -9.60 -80.81
C TYR A 118 -5.26 -8.52 -81.59
N GLU A 119 -4.50 -7.64 -80.92
CA GLU A 119 -3.64 -6.66 -81.60
C GLU A 119 -2.59 -7.35 -82.46
N GLU A 120 -1.93 -8.40 -81.96
CA GLU A 120 -0.97 -9.19 -82.74
C GLU A 120 -1.62 -9.89 -83.95
N GLN A 121 -2.81 -10.48 -83.77
CA GLN A 121 -3.54 -11.15 -84.86
C GLN A 121 -3.98 -10.15 -85.94
N LEU A 122 -4.48 -8.98 -85.53
CA LEU A 122 -4.82 -7.89 -86.45
C LEU A 122 -3.60 -7.43 -87.24
N GLN A 123 -2.45 -7.25 -86.58
CA GLN A 123 -1.20 -6.89 -87.27
C GLN A 123 -0.74 -7.97 -88.26
N LYS A 124 -0.91 -9.26 -87.94
CA LYS A 124 -0.59 -10.37 -88.85
C LYS A 124 -1.49 -10.35 -90.09
N LEU A 125 -2.80 -10.16 -89.90
CA LEU A 125 -3.75 -10.07 -91.01
C LEU A 125 -3.45 -8.89 -91.93
N LEU A 126 -3.20 -7.71 -91.38
CA LEU A 126 -2.85 -6.52 -92.17
C LEU A 126 -1.60 -6.74 -93.05
N LYS A 127 -0.63 -7.54 -92.58
CA LYS A 127 0.59 -7.89 -93.32
C LYS A 127 0.39 -8.97 -94.40
N GLN A 128 -0.70 -9.75 -94.36
CA GLN A 128 -0.96 -10.87 -95.28
C GLN A 128 -1.80 -10.49 -96.52
N SER A 129 -2.13 -9.22 -96.72
CA SER A 129 -3.12 -8.71 -97.68
C SER A 129 -2.74 -8.77 -99.18
N HIS A 130 -1.90 -9.71 -99.62
CA HIS A 130 -1.36 -9.74 -101.00
C HIS A 130 -2.04 -10.70 -102.01
N ASP A 131 -3.00 -11.53 -101.61
CA ASP A 131 -3.73 -12.39 -102.56
C ASP A 131 -5.18 -11.92 -102.77
N GLU A 132 -5.49 -11.49 -104.00
CA GLU A 132 -6.73 -10.78 -104.38
C GLU A 132 -8.01 -11.65 -104.38
N GLN A 133 -7.92 -12.97 -104.14
CA GLN A 133 -9.04 -13.88 -104.37
C GLN A 133 -10.03 -14.06 -103.20
N ASP A 134 -9.76 -13.54 -101.99
CA ASP A 134 -10.68 -13.66 -100.84
C ASP A 134 -10.79 -12.36 -100.00
N SER A 135 -10.89 -11.22 -100.69
CA SER A 135 -10.84 -9.88 -100.06
C SER A 135 -12.01 -9.59 -99.12
N ILE A 136 -13.18 -10.21 -99.34
CA ILE A 136 -14.38 -9.95 -98.55
C ILE A 136 -14.26 -10.59 -97.16
N GLY A 137 -13.84 -11.87 -97.09
CA GLY A 137 -13.65 -12.58 -95.82
C GLY A 137 -12.55 -11.94 -94.97
N HIS A 138 -11.46 -11.53 -95.60
CA HIS A 138 -10.35 -10.85 -94.95
C HIS A 138 -10.78 -9.52 -94.29
N ASN A 139 -11.46 -8.65 -95.04
CA ASN A 139 -11.96 -7.37 -94.53
C ASN A 139 -12.96 -7.55 -93.37
N LEU A 140 -13.78 -8.60 -93.42
CA LEU A 140 -14.74 -8.91 -92.36
C LEU A 140 -14.06 -9.36 -91.06
N ALA A 141 -13.01 -10.18 -91.17
CA ALA A 141 -12.21 -10.60 -90.01
C ALA A 141 -11.45 -9.41 -89.38
N VAL A 142 -10.82 -8.57 -90.20
CA VAL A 142 -10.14 -7.34 -89.75
C VAL A 142 -11.11 -6.41 -89.01
N GLY A 143 -12.31 -6.21 -89.57
CA GLY A 143 -13.35 -5.37 -88.94
C GLY A 143 -13.80 -5.90 -87.57
N ARG A 144 -13.94 -7.23 -87.42
CA ARG A 144 -14.26 -7.87 -86.13
C ARG A 144 -13.17 -7.63 -85.08
N PHE A 145 -11.91 -7.88 -85.42
CA PHE A 145 -10.79 -7.65 -84.49
C PHE A 145 -10.68 -6.18 -84.08
N GLN A 146 -10.84 -5.24 -85.02
CA GLN A 146 -10.85 -3.81 -84.69
C GLN A 146 -11.98 -3.44 -83.73
N GLN A 147 -13.16 -4.03 -83.89
CA GLN A 147 -14.29 -3.81 -83.00
C GLN A 147 -14.03 -4.38 -81.60
N ASP A 148 -13.50 -5.60 -81.51
CA ASP A 148 -13.20 -6.27 -80.24
C ASP A 148 -12.07 -5.55 -79.48
N ILE A 149 -11.00 -5.12 -80.16
CA ILE A 149 -9.94 -4.29 -79.58
C ILE A 149 -10.52 -2.97 -79.08
N LYS A 150 -11.41 -2.33 -79.84
CA LYS A 150 -12.08 -1.08 -79.43
C LYS A 150 -12.99 -1.28 -78.22
N GLN A 151 -13.61 -2.45 -78.08
CA GLN A 151 -14.38 -2.79 -76.88
C GLN A 151 -13.47 -3.01 -75.68
N LEU A 152 -12.44 -3.86 -75.82
CA LEU A 152 -11.49 -4.18 -74.75
C LEU A 152 -10.73 -2.93 -74.26
N SER A 153 -10.31 -2.04 -75.16
CA SER A 153 -9.67 -0.76 -74.81
C SER A 153 -10.58 0.18 -74.02
N ARG A 154 -11.91 0.04 -74.09
CA ARG A 154 -12.88 0.77 -73.24
C ARG A 154 -13.11 0.09 -71.89
N GLU A 155 -13.01 -1.24 -71.84
CA GLU A 155 -13.24 -2.02 -70.61
C GLU A 155 -12.00 -2.05 -69.69
N LEU A 156 -10.80 -2.17 -70.24
CA LEU A 156 -9.56 -2.27 -69.48
C LEU A 156 -9.33 -1.11 -68.50
N PRO A 157 -9.53 0.17 -68.87
CA PRO A 157 -9.39 1.29 -67.93
C PRO A 157 -10.40 1.21 -66.77
N LYS A 158 -11.62 0.72 -67.03
CA LYS A 158 -12.64 0.54 -65.99
C LYS A 158 -12.25 -0.54 -65.00
N LEU A 159 -11.76 -1.68 -65.49
CA LEU A 159 -11.26 -2.77 -64.65
C LEU A 159 -10.04 -2.33 -63.85
N LYS A 160 -9.09 -1.63 -64.47
CA LYS A 160 -7.93 -1.07 -63.78
C LYS A 160 -8.35 -0.13 -62.64
N SER A 161 -9.28 0.79 -62.92
CA SER A 161 -9.83 1.69 -61.90
C SER A 161 -10.53 0.94 -60.77
N GLN A 162 -11.24 -0.15 -61.06
CA GLN A 162 -11.85 -1.00 -60.02
C GLN A 162 -10.79 -1.70 -59.15
N VAL A 163 -9.75 -2.26 -59.76
CA VAL A 163 -8.61 -2.89 -59.05
C VAL A 163 -7.92 -1.85 -58.14
N GLU A 164 -7.63 -0.66 -58.65
CA GLU A 164 -7.03 0.43 -57.86
C GLU A 164 -7.92 0.87 -56.70
N ALA A 165 -9.25 0.92 -56.89
CA ALA A 165 -10.21 1.25 -55.84
C ALA A 165 -10.22 0.18 -54.73
N PHE A 166 -10.17 -1.11 -55.09
CA PHE A 166 -10.07 -2.20 -54.12
C PHE A 166 -8.73 -2.17 -53.37
N GLN A 167 -7.62 -1.96 -54.07
CA GLN A 167 -6.30 -1.85 -53.46
C GLN A 167 -6.25 -0.70 -52.45
N THR A 168 -6.80 0.46 -52.80
CA THR A 168 -6.89 1.63 -51.90
C THR A 168 -7.69 1.29 -50.64
N ARG A 169 -8.77 0.50 -50.77
CA ARG A 169 -9.59 0.09 -49.63
C ARG A 169 -8.88 -0.90 -48.71
N ILE A 170 -8.17 -1.87 -49.29
CA ILE A 170 -7.33 -2.84 -48.56
C ILE A 170 -6.23 -2.13 -47.77
N ASN A 171 -5.53 -1.18 -48.41
CA ASN A 171 -4.50 -0.37 -47.74
C ASN A 171 -5.07 0.43 -46.56
N LEU A 172 -6.31 0.94 -46.67
CA LEU A 172 -6.97 1.64 -45.57
C LEU A 172 -7.25 0.72 -44.37
N PHE A 173 -7.63 -0.54 -44.61
CA PHE A 173 -7.81 -1.51 -43.54
C PHE A 173 -6.49 -1.90 -42.88
N GLN A 174 -5.43 -2.08 -43.67
CA GLN A 174 -4.08 -2.35 -43.14
C GLN A 174 -3.60 -1.19 -42.25
N LYS A 175 -3.76 0.06 -42.70
CA LYS A 175 -3.42 1.24 -41.89
C LYS A 175 -4.18 1.26 -40.56
N ARG A 176 -5.48 0.95 -40.55
CA ARG A 176 -6.26 0.86 -39.31
C ARG A 176 -5.80 -0.26 -38.38
N LYS A 177 -5.33 -1.37 -38.93
CA LYS A 177 -4.73 -2.47 -38.16
C LYS A 177 -3.41 -2.05 -37.51
N ASP A 178 -2.58 -1.31 -38.24
CA ASP A 178 -1.33 -0.76 -37.69
C ASP A 178 -1.59 0.24 -36.55
N GLU A 179 -2.55 1.15 -36.74
CA GLU A 179 -2.99 2.08 -35.68
C GLU A 179 -3.48 1.33 -34.41
N LEU A 180 -4.18 0.20 -34.57
CA LEU A 180 -4.59 -0.64 -33.45
C LEU A 180 -3.39 -1.27 -32.71
N ILE A 181 -2.37 -1.71 -33.46
CA ILE A 181 -1.14 -2.28 -32.87
C ILE A 181 -0.39 -1.20 -32.09
N GLU A 182 -0.23 0.00 -32.64
CA GLU A 182 0.39 1.14 -31.95
C GLU A 182 -0.34 1.49 -30.64
N MET A 183 -1.67 1.58 -30.69
CA MET A 183 -2.51 1.84 -29.51
C MET A 183 -2.37 0.75 -28.43
N ARG A 184 -2.23 -0.52 -28.82
CA ARG A 184 -1.97 -1.62 -27.87
C ARG A 184 -0.59 -1.50 -27.21
N ILE A 185 0.43 -1.08 -27.97
CA ILE A 185 1.76 -0.84 -27.41
C ILE A 185 1.71 0.32 -26.42
N GLU A 186 1.01 1.41 -26.74
CA GLU A 186 0.87 2.57 -25.86
C GLU A 186 0.08 2.24 -24.59
N SER A 187 -1.00 1.47 -24.69
CA SER A 187 -1.74 0.97 -23.52
C SER A 187 -0.83 0.18 -22.56
N LYS A 188 0.02 -0.71 -23.09
CA LYS A 188 0.99 -1.46 -22.27
C LYS A 188 2.03 -0.56 -21.60
N LYS A 189 2.43 0.55 -22.25
CA LYS A 189 3.34 1.54 -21.65
C LYS A 189 2.66 2.27 -20.49
N LEU A 190 1.40 2.69 -20.65
CA LEU A 190 0.61 3.32 -19.59
C LEU A 190 0.38 2.37 -18.41
N ASP A 191 0.13 1.08 -18.65
CA ASP A 191 -0.01 0.09 -17.57
C ASP A 191 1.28 -0.05 -16.76
N LYS A 192 2.46 0.01 -17.41
CA LYS A 192 3.76 0.04 -16.71
C LYS A 192 3.96 1.34 -15.93
N GLU A 193 3.56 2.48 -16.48
CA GLU A 193 3.61 3.78 -15.79
C GLU A 193 2.75 3.76 -14.52
N ILE A 194 1.52 3.22 -14.59
CA ILE A 194 0.65 3.04 -13.42
C ILE A 194 1.35 2.21 -12.35
N GLN A 195 1.97 1.10 -12.73
CA GLN A 195 2.66 0.21 -11.79
C GLN A 195 3.79 0.94 -11.05
N VAL A 196 4.63 1.69 -11.77
CA VAL A 196 5.72 2.48 -11.16
C VAL A 196 5.17 3.54 -10.20
N VAL A 197 4.15 4.29 -10.62
CA VAL A 197 3.54 5.34 -9.77
C VAL A 197 2.84 4.74 -8.54
N LEU A 198 2.25 3.54 -8.66
CA LEU A 198 1.63 2.83 -7.56
C LEU A 198 2.67 2.36 -6.53
N GLU A 199 3.80 1.80 -6.97
CA GLU A 199 4.90 1.40 -6.11
C GLU A 199 5.47 2.60 -5.34
N ASP A 200 5.70 3.72 -6.02
CA ASP A 200 6.13 4.97 -5.40
C ASP A 200 5.12 5.47 -4.36
N LYS A 201 3.82 5.43 -4.68
CA LYS A 201 2.76 5.80 -3.74
C LYS A 201 2.81 4.94 -2.48
N ILE A 202 2.95 3.62 -2.62
CA ILE A 202 3.03 2.69 -1.48
C ILE A 202 4.24 3.02 -0.59
N LEU A 203 5.40 3.29 -1.20
CA LEU A 203 6.60 3.68 -0.46
C LEU A 203 6.39 4.99 0.32
N LYS A 204 5.75 6.00 -0.29
CA LYS A 204 5.45 7.27 0.38
C LYS A 204 4.38 7.13 1.46
N GLU A 205 3.38 6.27 1.26
CA GLU A 205 2.34 5.96 2.24
C GLU A 205 2.94 5.29 3.48
N ASN A 206 3.81 4.30 3.29
CA ASN A 206 4.51 3.62 4.38
C ASN A 206 5.39 4.60 5.18
N TYR A 207 6.13 5.46 4.48
CA TYR A 207 6.93 6.51 5.11
C TYR A 207 6.06 7.49 5.91
N PHE A 208 4.96 7.95 5.32
CA PHE A 208 4.00 8.84 5.98
C PHE A 208 3.41 8.21 7.25
N ASN A 209 2.95 6.97 7.17
CA ASN A 209 2.40 6.23 8.31
C ASN A 209 3.41 6.06 9.44
N ARG A 210 4.68 5.78 9.10
CA ARG A 210 5.77 5.67 10.09
C ARG A 210 6.02 7.00 10.80
N ILE A 211 6.10 8.10 10.05
CA ILE A 211 6.29 9.44 10.64
C ILE A 211 5.10 9.83 11.51
N GLN A 212 3.88 9.55 11.06
CA GLN A 212 2.66 9.79 11.85
C GLN A 212 2.70 9.02 13.17
N HIS A 213 3.02 7.73 13.14
CA HIS A 213 3.13 6.90 14.33
C HIS A 213 4.19 7.43 15.32
N CYS A 214 5.39 7.74 14.84
CA CYS A 214 6.44 8.34 15.68
C CYS A 214 5.99 9.68 16.29
N ARG A 215 5.28 10.50 15.51
CA ARG A 215 4.76 11.80 15.97
C ARG A 215 3.75 11.62 17.09
N ASP A 216 2.85 10.67 16.96
CA ASP A 216 1.79 10.44 17.93
C ASP A 216 2.38 9.90 19.25
N ILE A 217 3.33 8.94 19.18
CA ILE A 217 4.09 8.49 20.35
C ILE A 217 4.81 9.67 21.03
N MET A 218 5.54 10.48 20.27
CA MET A 218 6.31 11.60 20.83
C MET A 218 5.42 12.64 21.48
N ARG A 219 4.25 12.89 20.89
CA ARG A 219 3.23 13.78 21.44
C ARG A 219 2.67 13.23 22.75
N ASP A 220 2.46 11.92 22.86
CA ASP A 220 1.96 11.30 24.07
C ASP A 220 3.00 11.27 25.19
N ILE A 221 4.28 11.01 24.86
CA ILE A 221 5.39 11.18 25.81
C ILE A 221 5.42 12.63 26.32
N TYR A 222 5.33 13.61 25.43
CA TYR A 222 5.32 15.03 25.80
C TYR A 222 4.13 15.38 26.72
N LYS A 223 2.92 14.88 26.40
CA LYS A 223 1.72 15.06 27.25
C LYS A 223 1.93 14.46 28.65
N CYS A 224 2.38 13.20 28.74
CA CYS A 224 2.62 12.52 30.01
C CYS A 224 3.68 13.25 30.83
N ARG A 225 4.71 13.78 30.17
CA ARG A 225 5.77 14.51 30.85
C ARG A 225 5.30 15.85 31.42
N LYS A 226 4.37 16.52 30.73
CA LYS A 226 3.81 17.81 31.16
C LYS A 226 2.81 17.66 32.32
N THR A 227 2.31 16.45 32.59
CA THR A 227 1.40 16.23 33.73
C THR A 227 2.19 16.13 35.04
N ASN A 228 1.90 17.05 35.97
CA ASN A 228 2.52 17.12 37.29
C ASN A 228 2.27 15.88 38.16
N ASP A 229 1.27 15.06 37.81
CA ASP A 229 0.90 13.85 38.54
C ASP A 229 1.72 12.61 38.11
N LEU A 230 2.53 12.70 37.06
CA LEU A 230 3.28 11.56 36.53
C LEU A 230 4.25 10.96 37.56
N PRO A 231 5.10 11.75 38.28
CA PRO A 231 5.98 11.17 39.30
C PRO A 231 5.20 10.50 40.42
N GLN A 232 4.06 11.07 40.80
CA GLN A 232 3.19 10.51 41.83
C GLN A 232 2.55 9.20 41.36
N LYS A 233 2.08 9.13 40.10
CA LYS A 233 1.54 7.91 39.51
C LYS A 233 2.59 6.80 39.44
N ILE A 234 3.81 7.11 39.01
CA ILE A 234 4.92 6.16 38.98
C ILE A 234 5.26 5.69 40.40
N PHE A 235 5.36 6.62 41.36
CA PHE A 235 5.70 6.29 42.74
C PHE A 235 4.69 5.36 43.43
N TYR A 236 3.41 5.47 43.06
CA TYR A 236 2.33 4.66 43.62
C TYR A 236 1.87 3.51 42.70
N ASP A 237 2.61 3.19 41.64
CA ASP A 237 2.23 2.20 40.61
C ASP A 237 0.80 2.40 40.07
N LEU A 238 0.35 3.66 39.98
CA LEU A 238 -0.94 4.02 39.40
C LEU A 238 -0.85 4.05 37.87
N PRO A 239 -1.96 3.73 37.17
CA PRO A 239 -2.00 3.78 35.71
C PRO A 239 -1.60 5.19 35.20
N VAL A 240 -0.53 5.25 34.40
CA VAL A 240 -0.01 6.51 33.84
C VAL A 240 -0.97 7.10 32.79
N HIS A 241 -1.78 6.25 32.13
CA HIS A 241 -2.73 6.68 31.12
C HIS A 241 -3.85 7.52 31.73
N ASN A 242 -3.83 8.82 31.41
CA ASN A 242 -4.96 9.70 31.64
C ASN A 242 -6.16 9.20 30.84
N LYS A 243 -7.21 8.76 31.53
CA LYS A 243 -8.57 8.54 30.97
C LYS A 243 -9.20 9.82 30.40
N HIS A 244 -8.43 10.89 30.14
CA HIS A 244 -8.91 12.25 29.87
C HIS A 244 -8.37 12.87 28.58
N SER A 245 -7.55 12.18 27.77
CA SER A 245 -7.37 12.59 26.38
C SER A 245 -8.57 12.12 25.56
N GLY A 246 -9.54 13.01 25.34
CA GLY A 246 -10.73 12.80 24.50
C GLY A 246 -10.45 12.62 23.00
N GLU A 247 -9.39 11.90 22.64
CA GLU A 247 -9.41 11.10 21.42
C GLU A 247 -10.01 9.77 21.87
N ASN A 248 -11.27 9.53 21.49
CA ASN A 248 -11.93 8.25 21.70
C ASN A 248 -11.11 7.16 20.98
N GLU A 249 -10.09 6.61 21.63
CA GLU A 249 -9.80 5.19 21.49
C GLU A 249 -11.07 4.50 21.94
N GLU A 250 -11.97 4.34 20.98
CA GLU A 250 -13.18 3.61 21.23
C GLU A 250 -12.78 2.24 21.74
N ASP A 251 -13.23 1.98 22.97
CA ASP A 251 -13.23 0.68 23.59
C ASP A 251 -13.56 -0.39 22.53
N ASP A 252 -12.84 -1.51 22.53
CA ASP A 252 -13.03 -2.56 21.54
C ASP A 252 -14.48 -3.04 21.50
N LEU A 253 -15.17 -2.94 22.64
CA LEU A 253 -16.60 -3.16 22.74
C LEU A 253 -17.43 -2.14 21.94
N SER A 254 -17.08 -0.85 22.00
CA SER A 254 -17.72 0.21 21.21
C SER A 254 -17.44 0.04 19.71
N LYS A 255 -16.21 -0.36 19.34
CA LYS A 255 -15.88 -0.71 17.94
C LYS A 255 -16.71 -1.90 17.45
N ALA A 256 -16.83 -2.94 18.28
CA ALA A 256 -17.67 -4.10 17.98
C ALA A 256 -19.14 -3.69 17.82
N PHE A 257 -19.67 -2.82 18.68
CA PHE A 257 -21.04 -2.33 18.58
C PHE A 257 -21.32 -1.65 17.25
N ARG A 258 -20.41 -0.79 16.76
CA ARG A 258 -20.58 -0.11 15.46
C ARG A 258 -20.52 -1.07 14.27
N LEU A 259 -19.65 -2.08 14.33
CA LEU A 259 -19.58 -3.10 13.28
C LEU A 259 -20.85 -3.95 13.24
N ILE A 260 -21.28 -4.43 14.41
CA ILE A 260 -22.49 -5.26 14.54
C ILE A 260 -23.71 -4.45 14.12
N SER A 261 -23.91 -3.23 14.65
CA SER A 261 -25.11 -2.44 14.36
C SER A 261 -25.27 -2.15 12.88
N LYS A 262 -24.17 -1.92 12.15
CA LYS A 262 -24.20 -1.66 10.70
C LYS A 262 -24.54 -2.90 9.86
N SER A 263 -24.23 -4.10 10.36
CA SER A 263 -24.29 -5.35 9.58
C SER A 263 -25.40 -6.31 9.99
N ILE A 264 -25.91 -6.21 11.22
CA ILE A 264 -26.90 -7.14 11.77
C ILE A 264 -28.29 -6.97 11.13
N GLY A 265 -28.67 -5.74 10.78
CA GLY A 265 -29.98 -5.46 10.19
C GLY A 265 -31.13 -5.91 11.10
N ARG A 266 -32.10 -6.64 10.54
CA ARG A 266 -33.30 -7.11 11.27
C ARG A 266 -33.04 -8.15 12.35
N ASP A 267 -31.88 -8.80 12.34
CA ASP A 267 -31.54 -9.85 13.32
C ASP A 267 -31.07 -9.28 14.68
N TRP A 268 -31.07 -7.96 14.88
CA TRP A 268 -30.59 -7.34 16.11
C TRP A 268 -31.37 -7.80 17.35
N ASN A 269 -32.68 -8.06 17.21
CA ASN A 269 -33.52 -8.54 18.30
C ASN A 269 -33.16 -9.97 18.69
N ARG A 270 -32.90 -10.84 17.70
CA ARG A 270 -32.41 -12.21 17.90
C ARG A 270 -31.06 -12.20 18.61
N LEU A 271 -30.16 -11.31 18.21
CA LEU A 271 -28.88 -11.13 18.91
C LEU A 271 -29.13 -10.74 20.37
N TYR A 272 -29.96 -9.71 20.62
CA TYR A 272 -30.25 -9.22 21.97
C TYR A 272 -30.80 -10.32 22.90
N TRP A 273 -31.63 -11.23 22.37
CA TRP A 273 -32.12 -12.39 23.11
C TRP A 273 -31.04 -13.40 23.50
N GLN A 274 -29.99 -13.55 22.69
CA GLN A 274 -28.91 -14.51 22.92
C GLN A 274 -27.75 -13.94 23.74
N LEU A 275 -27.75 -12.64 24.01
CA LEU A 275 -26.69 -12.02 24.80
C LEU A 275 -26.81 -12.42 26.29
N PRO A 276 -25.70 -12.78 26.94
CA PRO A 276 -25.71 -13.07 28.37
C PRO A 276 -26.01 -11.79 29.16
N PHE A 277 -26.70 -11.89 30.30
CA PHE A 277 -26.92 -10.78 31.24
C PHE A 277 -26.43 -11.19 32.64
N TYR A 278 -25.65 -10.33 33.30
CA TYR A 278 -25.22 -10.49 34.68
C TYR A 278 -25.53 -9.23 35.49
N PRO A 279 -26.59 -9.24 36.33
CA PRO A 279 -27.44 -10.39 36.71
C PRO A 279 -28.38 -10.88 35.58
N THR A 280 -28.83 -12.13 35.66
CA THR A 280 -29.74 -12.74 34.68
C THR A 280 -31.08 -12.00 34.67
N ARG A 281 -31.55 -11.64 33.47
CA ARG A 281 -32.82 -10.93 33.28
C ARG A 281 -33.91 -11.86 32.79
N GLY A 282 -35.14 -11.62 33.23
CA GLY A 282 -36.31 -12.40 32.85
C GLY A 282 -36.73 -12.15 31.40
N GLN A 283 -37.40 -13.14 30.79
CA GLN A 283 -37.90 -13.06 29.41
C GLN A 283 -38.87 -11.87 29.20
N GLU A 284 -39.70 -11.57 30.18
CA GLU A 284 -40.63 -10.43 30.11
C GLU A 284 -39.90 -9.08 30.06
N GLU A 285 -38.78 -8.93 30.77
CA GLU A 285 -37.99 -7.71 30.77
C GLU A 285 -37.31 -7.48 29.41
N LEU A 286 -36.75 -8.55 28.84
CA LEU A 286 -36.15 -8.51 27.50
C LEU A 286 -37.19 -8.16 26.43
N SER A 287 -38.39 -8.74 26.54
CA SER A 287 -39.51 -8.39 25.63
C SER A 287 -39.91 -6.93 25.75
N LYS A 288 -39.99 -6.38 26.97
CA LYS A 288 -40.25 -4.95 27.22
C LYS A 288 -39.16 -4.07 26.62
N ASP A 289 -37.90 -4.47 26.75
CA ASP A 289 -36.77 -3.72 26.20
C ASP A 289 -36.78 -3.66 24.67
N ILE A 290 -37.09 -4.78 24.01
CA ILE A 290 -37.22 -4.84 22.56
C ILE A 290 -38.38 -3.98 22.08
N LYS A 291 -39.56 -4.11 22.70
CA LYS A 291 -40.72 -3.25 22.38
C LYS A 291 -40.39 -1.77 22.53
N HIS A 292 -39.68 -1.40 23.60
CA HIS A 292 -39.27 -0.01 23.80
C HIS A 292 -38.32 0.49 22.70
N VAL A 293 -37.37 -0.33 22.25
CA VAL A 293 -36.47 0.02 21.14
C VAL A 293 -37.26 0.12 19.82
N ASP A 294 -38.17 -0.81 19.56
CA ASP A 294 -39.05 -0.77 18.38
C ASP A 294 -39.93 0.48 18.37
N GLU A 295 -40.54 0.83 19.51
CA GLU A 295 -41.37 2.02 19.68
C GLU A 295 -40.60 3.33 19.49
N LYS A 296 -39.35 3.38 19.95
CA LYS A 296 -38.49 4.55 19.81
C LYS A 296 -38.08 4.84 18.36
N TYR A 297 -37.98 3.80 17.53
CA TYR A 297 -37.47 3.89 16.16
C TYR A 297 -38.49 3.45 15.09
N GLN A 298 -39.77 3.79 15.26
CA GLN A 298 -40.88 3.37 14.37
C GLN A 298 -40.85 3.95 12.93
N ARG A 299 -40.05 4.99 12.66
CA ARG A 299 -40.05 5.69 11.35
C ARG A 299 -38.77 5.40 10.54
N GLY A 300 -38.89 4.55 9.52
CA GLY A 300 -37.87 4.31 8.49
C GLY A 300 -36.99 3.07 8.70
N ASP A 301 -36.07 2.82 7.77
CA ASP A 301 -35.07 1.73 7.84
C ASP A 301 -33.94 2.10 8.82
N VAL A 302 -34.27 2.18 10.11
CA VAL A 302 -33.36 2.59 11.19
C VAL A 302 -32.83 1.40 11.99
N PHE A 303 -32.65 0.24 11.34
CA PHE A 303 -32.19 -0.99 12.00
C PHE A 303 -30.82 -0.83 12.67
N GLN A 304 -29.95 0.03 12.10
CA GLN A 304 -28.65 0.32 12.68
C GLN A 304 -28.77 1.01 14.05
N ASP A 305 -29.65 2.00 14.19
CA ASP A 305 -29.79 2.72 15.46
C ASP A 305 -30.55 1.89 16.49
N GLN A 306 -31.51 1.06 16.06
CA GLN A 306 -32.16 0.07 16.92
C GLN A 306 -31.14 -0.91 17.50
N ALA A 307 -30.28 -1.49 16.66
CA ALA A 307 -29.23 -2.40 17.09
C ALA A 307 -28.22 -1.72 18.03
N MET A 308 -27.82 -0.48 17.71
CA MET A 308 -26.91 0.30 18.53
C MET A 308 -27.52 0.60 19.91
N GLU A 309 -28.79 1.02 19.96
CA GLU A 309 -29.49 1.29 21.21
C GLU A 309 -29.64 0.01 22.05
N ALA A 310 -29.99 -1.11 21.42
CA ALA A 310 -30.07 -2.41 22.09
C ALA A 310 -28.72 -2.84 22.68
N LEU A 311 -27.62 -2.74 21.92
CA LEU A 311 -26.28 -3.08 22.40
C LEU A 311 -25.81 -2.15 23.53
N ASN A 312 -26.11 -0.85 23.44
CA ASN A 312 -25.82 0.10 24.53
C ASN A 312 -26.64 -0.23 25.79
N LYS A 313 -27.91 -0.61 25.61
CA LYS A 313 -28.77 -1.04 26.71
C LYS A 313 -28.25 -2.32 27.35
N TRP A 314 -27.81 -3.30 26.54
CA TRP A 314 -27.13 -4.51 27.03
C TRP A 314 -25.89 -4.16 27.86
N ARG A 315 -25.00 -3.31 27.34
CA ARG A 315 -23.80 -2.84 28.06
C ARG A 315 -24.11 -2.22 29.42
N ARG A 316 -25.21 -1.47 29.53
CA ARG A 316 -25.62 -0.82 30.79
C ARG A 316 -26.11 -1.83 31.82
N PHE A 317 -26.82 -2.86 31.39
CA PHE A 317 -27.38 -3.88 32.28
C PHE A 317 -26.42 -5.06 32.54
N HIS A 318 -25.35 -5.17 31.75
CA HIS A 318 -24.38 -6.23 31.88
C HIS A 318 -23.09 -5.71 32.53
N THR A 319 -22.86 -6.07 33.80
CA THR A 319 -21.78 -5.52 34.64
C THR A 319 -20.35 -5.86 34.19
N ARG A 320 -20.16 -6.88 33.34
CA ARG A 320 -18.84 -7.40 32.90
C ARG A 320 -18.75 -7.63 31.39
N ALA A 321 -19.29 -6.72 30.58
CA ALA A 321 -19.52 -6.98 29.15
C ALA A 321 -18.19 -7.10 28.41
N LYS A 322 -18.00 -8.19 27.65
CA LYS A 322 -16.81 -8.43 26.82
C LYS A 322 -17.18 -8.61 25.36
N VAL A 323 -16.19 -8.45 24.48
CA VAL A 323 -16.34 -8.73 23.04
C VAL A 323 -16.63 -10.21 22.81
N ASP A 324 -16.08 -11.11 23.63
CA ASP A 324 -16.31 -12.56 23.54
C ASP A 324 -17.79 -12.92 23.75
N ASP A 325 -18.52 -12.18 24.58
CA ASP A 325 -19.96 -12.39 24.80
C ASP A 325 -20.77 -12.05 23.53
N LEU A 326 -20.34 -11.03 22.78
CA LEU A 326 -20.94 -10.67 21.49
C LEU A 326 -20.63 -11.74 20.43
N ILE A 327 -19.41 -12.28 20.43
CA ILE A 327 -19.01 -13.38 19.54
C ILE A 327 -19.90 -14.58 19.80
N HIS A 328 -20.05 -14.99 21.06
CA HIS A 328 -20.91 -16.11 21.41
C HIS A 328 -22.37 -15.87 21.00
N GLY A 329 -22.90 -14.67 21.25
CA GLY A 329 -24.26 -14.31 20.81
C GLY A 329 -24.45 -14.38 19.28
N LEU A 330 -23.45 -13.95 18.50
CA LEU A 330 -23.44 -14.02 17.04
C LEU A 330 -23.34 -15.46 16.52
N GLU A 331 -22.60 -16.34 17.20
CA GLU A 331 -22.53 -17.78 16.90
C GLU A 331 -23.90 -18.45 17.08
N GLN A 332 -24.61 -18.14 18.18
CA GLN A 332 -25.94 -18.70 18.46
C GLN A 332 -26.97 -18.34 17.39
N ILE A 333 -26.93 -17.10 16.87
CA ILE A 333 -27.80 -16.68 15.76
C ILE A 333 -27.25 -17.06 14.38
N ARG A 334 -26.12 -17.76 14.31
CA ARG A 334 -25.44 -18.23 13.09
C ARG A 334 -25.05 -17.11 12.11
N ARG A 335 -24.72 -15.91 12.61
CA ARG A 335 -24.24 -14.77 11.80
C ARG A 335 -22.71 -14.75 11.70
N PHE A 336 -22.16 -15.78 11.06
CA PHE A 336 -20.71 -15.94 10.86
C PHE A 336 -20.09 -14.87 9.94
N ASP A 337 -20.91 -14.21 9.11
CA ASP A 337 -20.51 -13.07 8.30
C ASP A 337 -20.00 -11.90 9.16
N ILE A 338 -20.69 -11.60 10.26
CA ILE A 338 -20.32 -10.52 11.19
C ILE A 338 -19.13 -10.95 12.07
N LEU A 339 -19.09 -12.21 12.50
CA LEU A 339 -17.97 -12.75 13.27
C LEU A 339 -16.64 -12.56 12.55
N GLN A 340 -16.58 -12.91 11.26
CA GLN A 340 -15.37 -12.69 10.46
C GLN A 340 -14.96 -11.22 10.38
N LEU A 341 -15.92 -10.28 10.37
CA LEU A 341 -15.64 -8.85 10.38
C LEU A 341 -15.03 -8.39 11.71
N ILE A 342 -15.55 -8.89 12.83
CA ILE A 342 -15.02 -8.61 14.19
C ILE A 342 -13.62 -9.18 14.33
N GLU A 343 -13.41 -10.44 13.96
CA GLU A 343 -12.10 -11.09 14.03
C GLU A 343 -11.05 -10.34 13.22
N ARG A 344 -11.37 -9.96 11.97
CA ARG A 344 -10.43 -9.26 11.08
C ARG A 344 -10.09 -7.86 11.56
N ARG A 345 -11.05 -7.12 12.15
CA ARG A 345 -10.88 -5.69 12.48
C ARG A 345 -10.52 -5.41 13.93
N ILE A 346 -10.79 -6.33 14.85
CA ILE A 346 -10.59 -6.12 16.29
C ILE A 346 -9.57 -7.12 16.86
N ILE A 347 -9.64 -8.40 16.47
CA ILE A 347 -8.80 -9.46 17.06
C ILE A 347 -7.45 -9.59 16.35
N LYS A 348 -7.44 -9.76 15.02
CA LYS A 348 -6.20 -9.95 14.24
C LYS A 348 -5.21 -8.77 14.28
N PRO A 349 -5.62 -7.49 14.31
CA PRO A 349 -4.68 -6.37 14.41
C PRO A 349 -3.82 -6.43 15.68
N LYS A 350 -4.35 -6.95 16.79
CA LYS A 350 -3.62 -7.12 18.05
C LYS A 350 -2.54 -8.21 17.96
N HIS A 351 -2.81 -9.27 17.20
CA HIS A 351 -1.89 -10.40 17.08
C HIS A 351 -0.66 -10.06 16.24
N LEU A 352 -0.79 -9.12 15.29
CA LEU A 352 0.33 -8.61 14.50
C LEU A 352 1.18 -7.60 15.28
N LEU A 353 0.55 -6.72 16.07
CA LEU A 353 1.26 -5.77 16.95
C LEU A 353 2.08 -6.46 18.05
N ASN A 354 1.66 -7.65 18.50
CA ASN A 354 2.43 -8.43 19.48
C ASN A 354 3.58 -9.25 18.85
N MET A 355 3.57 -9.51 17.54
CA MET A 355 4.66 -10.23 16.88
C MET A 355 5.86 -9.32 16.61
N ASP A 356 5.64 -8.03 16.33
CA ASP A 356 6.71 -7.05 16.16
C ASP A 356 7.41 -6.67 17.50
N GLN A 357 6.83 -7.05 18.64
CA GLN A 357 7.46 -6.87 19.96
C GLN A 357 8.31 -8.08 20.41
N GLN A 358 8.49 -9.10 19.56
CA GLN A 358 9.39 -10.22 19.81
C GLN A 358 10.77 -10.10 19.14
N GLU A 359 11.21 -8.89 18.79
CA GLU A 359 12.65 -8.61 18.80
C GLU A 359 13.08 -8.47 20.26
N ILE A 360 13.51 -9.60 20.85
CA ILE A 360 14.18 -9.61 22.15
C ILE A 360 15.45 -8.78 21.99
N ASP A 361 15.44 -7.53 22.46
CA ASP A 361 16.64 -6.71 22.58
C ASP A 361 17.71 -7.55 23.31
N PRO A 362 18.86 -7.85 22.69
CA PRO A 362 19.90 -8.69 23.30
C PRO A 362 20.36 -8.14 24.67
N ARG A 363 20.18 -6.84 24.91
CA ARG A 363 20.49 -6.19 26.20
C ARG A 363 19.48 -6.52 27.30
N LYS A 364 18.25 -6.89 26.98
CA LYS A 364 17.23 -7.26 27.98
C LYS A 364 17.64 -8.49 28.79
N ASN A 365 18.25 -9.48 28.11
CA ASN A 365 18.80 -10.65 28.79
C ASN A 365 19.99 -10.31 29.69
N GLU A 366 20.84 -9.36 29.31
CA GLU A 366 21.94 -8.89 30.17
C GLU A 366 21.42 -8.12 31.39
N ILE A 367 20.42 -7.25 31.21
CA ILE A 367 19.76 -6.50 32.28
C ILE A 367 19.05 -7.45 33.24
N ASP A 368 18.32 -8.45 32.74
CA ASP A 368 17.65 -9.43 33.58
C ASP A 368 18.63 -10.33 34.35
N ASN A 369 19.79 -10.62 33.76
CA ASN A 369 20.85 -11.38 34.42
C ASN A 369 21.56 -10.55 35.49
N LEU A 370 21.79 -9.25 35.24
CA LEU A 370 22.27 -8.29 36.23
C LEU A 370 21.28 -8.12 37.38
N ASN A 371 19.99 -7.96 37.10
CA ASN A 371 18.94 -7.86 38.11
C ASN A 371 18.84 -9.13 38.98
N ARG A 372 18.98 -10.33 38.38
CA ARG A 372 19.06 -11.58 39.14
C ARG A 372 20.30 -11.65 40.03
N LYS A 373 21.47 -11.21 39.55
CA LYS A 373 22.70 -11.15 40.35
C LYS A 373 22.56 -10.15 41.51
N LEU A 374 21.98 -8.98 41.25
CA LEU A 374 21.73 -7.95 42.24
C LEU A 374 20.78 -8.44 43.34
N ASN A 375 19.66 -9.08 42.95
CA ASN A 375 18.69 -9.64 43.89
C ASN A 375 19.31 -10.74 44.77
N ARG A 376 20.13 -11.64 44.18
CA ARG A 376 20.88 -12.65 44.96
C ARG A 376 21.85 -12.01 45.95
N LEU A 377 22.43 -10.87 45.62
CA LEU A 377 23.35 -10.14 46.49
C LEU A 377 22.59 -9.47 47.64
N PHE A 378 21.43 -8.88 47.36
CA PHE A 378 20.51 -8.37 48.38
C PHE A 378 19.97 -9.47 49.30
N ASP A 379 19.64 -10.65 48.78
CA ASP A 379 19.20 -11.79 49.59
C ASP A 379 20.32 -12.33 50.48
N LYS A 380 21.57 -12.33 50.00
CA LYS A 380 22.76 -12.67 50.81
C LYS A 380 23.06 -11.64 51.90
N MET A 381 22.81 -10.35 51.64
CA MET A 381 22.91 -9.30 52.67
C MET A 381 21.78 -9.42 53.70
N ARG A 382 20.54 -9.69 53.27
CA ARG A 382 19.38 -9.88 54.16
C ARG A 382 19.47 -11.12 55.04
N SER A 383 20.04 -12.21 54.52
CA SER A 383 20.25 -13.45 55.28
C SER A 383 21.41 -13.38 56.27
N GLY A 384 22.12 -12.24 56.36
CA GLY A 384 23.23 -12.06 57.30
C GLY A 384 24.48 -12.86 56.97
N ILE A 385 24.52 -13.54 55.81
CA ILE A 385 25.68 -14.31 55.33
C ILE A 385 26.86 -13.37 55.04
N ILE A 386 26.57 -12.14 54.62
CA ILE A 386 27.56 -11.08 54.49
C ILE A 386 27.49 -10.22 55.76
N THR A 387 28.14 -10.66 56.83
CA THR A 387 28.35 -9.83 58.03
C THR A 387 29.30 -8.69 57.69
N SER A 388 28.87 -7.46 57.95
CA SER A 388 29.41 -6.18 57.45
C SER A 388 30.82 -5.78 57.94
N ARG A 389 31.71 -6.74 58.25
CA ARG A 389 33.04 -6.39 58.78
C ARG A 389 34.23 -6.84 57.96
N GLU A 390 34.15 -7.91 57.18
CA GLU A 390 35.34 -8.38 56.44
C GLU A 390 34.93 -9.03 55.14
N THR A 391 34.72 -8.24 54.08
CA THR A 391 35.06 -8.66 52.70
C THR A 391 34.95 -7.48 51.75
N TYR A 392 36.11 -6.98 51.35
CA TYR A 392 36.31 -6.15 50.17
C TYR A 392 35.78 -6.89 48.93
N VAL A 393 34.59 -6.52 48.45
CA VAL A 393 34.10 -6.94 47.13
C VAL A 393 34.47 -5.88 46.10
N TYR A 394 35.76 -5.74 45.84
CA TYR A 394 36.28 -5.02 44.68
C TYR A 394 37.14 -5.92 43.76
N SER A 395 37.34 -7.20 44.09
CA SER A 395 38.20 -8.10 43.29
C SER A 395 37.47 -9.12 42.42
N THR A 396 36.14 -9.27 42.51
CA THR A 396 35.40 -10.33 41.79
C THR A 396 34.59 -9.85 40.59
N ILE A 397 34.54 -8.53 40.34
CA ILE A 397 34.03 -7.97 39.08
C ILE A 397 35.26 -7.38 38.40
N GLY A 398 35.87 -8.11 37.46
CA GLY A 398 37.10 -7.73 36.76
C GLY A 398 36.98 -6.44 35.95
N LEU A 399 36.96 -5.31 36.66
CA LEU A 399 37.14 -3.97 36.12
C LEU A 399 38.55 -3.54 36.51
N ASP A 400 39.49 -3.76 35.60
CA ASP A 400 40.86 -3.24 35.71
C ASP A 400 40.81 -1.70 35.81
N PRO A 401 41.47 -1.09 36.81
CA PRO A 401 41.63 0.35 36.84
C PRO A 401 42.74 0.75 35.86
N LEU A 402 42.37 1.46 34.80
CA LEU A 402 43.29 2.14 33.90
C LEU A 402 44.25 3.04 34.70
N ARG A 403 45.53 2.67 34.72
CA ARG A 403 46.63 3.51 35.24
C ARG A 403 46.78 4.78 34.40
N PRO A 404 46.97 5.96 35.01
CA PRO A 404 47.46 7.13 34.28
C PRO A 404 48.97 6.99 34.05
N SER A 405 49.37 6.86 32.79
CA SER A 405 50.77 6.97 32.34
C SER A 405 51.11 8.44 32.10
N THR A 406 51.84 9.04 33.03
CA THR A 406 52.57 10.29 32.78
C THR A 406 53.92 9.96 32.14
N LYS A 407 54.10 10.24 30.84
CA LYS A 407 55.41 10.63 30.30
C LYS A 407 55.27 11.65 29.16
N SER A 408 55.96 12.76 29.40
CA SER A 408 56.37 13.81 28.48
C SER A 408 57.11 13.28 27.25
N ALA A 409 56.80 13.83 26.07
CA ALA A 409 57.79 14.15 25.03
C ALA A 409 57.15 15.08 23.97
N CYS A 410 57.73 16.26 23.81
CA CYS A 410 57.54 17.18 22.69
C CYS A 410 57.98 16.53 21.36
N VAL A 411 57.23 16.70 20.26
CA VAL A 411 57.77 16.90 18.89
C VAL A 411 56.72 17.62 18.03
N ASN A 412 57.13 18.74 17.42
CA ASN A 412 56.43 19.50 16.38
C ASN A 412 56.27 18.68 15.09
N GLY A 413 55.13 18.81 14.39
CA GLY A 413 54.95 18.18 13.08
C GLY A 413 53.72 18.64 12.33
N THR A 414 53.97 19.38 11.26
CA THR A 414 53.07 20.05 10.31
C THR A 414 52.08 19.15 9.53
N ASN A 415 50.94 19.76 9.17
CA ASN A 415 50.14 19.61 7.94
C ASN A 415 49.75 18.20 7.44
N ARG A 416 48.43 17.95 7.31
CA ARG A 416 47.76 17.87 5.98
C ARG A 416 46.24 17.65 6.08
N ILE A 417 45.56 18.45 5.26
CA ILE A 417 44.17 18.38 4.84
C ILE A 417 43.90 17.09 4.05
N ARG A 418 42.75 16.43 4.25
CA ARG A 418 41.85 15.96 3.16
C ARG A 418 40.45 15.58 3.66
N PRO A 419 39.40 15.84 2.85
CA PRO A 419 37.99 15.68 3.22
C PRO A 419 37.48 14.25 2.98
N VAL A 420 36.46 13.87 3.75
CA VAL A 420 35.72 12.61 3.62
C VAL A 420 34.84 12.65 2.36
N ARG A 421 35.00 11.63 1.53
CA ARG A 421 34.23 11.36 0.32
C ARG A 421 32.82 10.89 0.67
N SER A 422 31.86 11.39 -0.11
CA SER A 422 30.50 10.90 -0.29
C SER A 422 30.49 9.44 -0.78
N ILE A 423 29.68 8.61 -0.12
CA ILE A 423 29.29 7.28 -0.62
C ILE A 423 27.93 7.44 -1.29
N SER A 424 27.97 7.45 -2.62
CA SER A 424 26.87 7.14 -3.52
C SER A 424 27.15 5.74 -4.10
N THR A 425 26.13 5.17 -4.73
CA THR A 425 26.08 3.95 -5.56
C THR A 425 26.07 2.60 -4.85
N ASP A 426 24.85 2.05 -4.73
CA ASP A 426 24.53 0.62 -4.82
C ASP A 426 23.13 0.50 -5.43
N LEU A 427 23.05 0.56 -6.77
CA LEU A 427 21.85 0.25 -7.55
C LEU A 427 22.30 -0.01 -9.01
N GLU A 428 23.01 -1.11 -9.22
CA GLU A 428 23.37 -1.53 -10.58
C GLU A 428 23.62 -3.05 -10.66
N ILE A 429 22.60 -3.85 -10.32
CA ILE A 429 22.52 -5.25 -10.73
C ILE A 429 21.04 -5.56 -10.96
N TYR A 430 20.54 -5.35 -12.18
CA TYR A 430 19.40 -6.07 -12.80
C TYR A 430 19.10 -5.43 -14.17
N ALA A 431 20.04 -5.55 -15.11
CA ALA A 431 19.79 -5.26 -16.52
C ALA A 431 20.84 -5.95 -17.39
N ASN A 432 20.75 -7.28 -17.52
CA ASN A 432 21.31 -8.03 -18.64
C ASN A 432 20.83 -9.47 -18.55
N ASP A 433 19.60 -9.71 -19.03
CA ASP A 433 19.17 -11.00 -19.55
C ASP A 433 17.88 -10.76 -20.34
N HIS A 434 18.02 -10.38 -21.61
CA HIS A 434 17.04 -10.61 -22.68
C HIS A 434 17.57 -9.98 -23.99
N LYS A 435 18.62 -10.59 -24.54
CA LYS A 435 18.94 -10.53 -25.98
C LYS A 435 19.63 -11.84 -26.34
N ASN A 436 18.82 -12.86 -26.60
CA ASN A 436 19.10 -14.00 -27.47
C ASN A 436 17.90 -14.95 -27.41
N GLN A 437 16.90 -14.69 -28.24
CA GLN A 437 16.03 -15.66 -28.94
C GLN A 437 14.85 -14.91 -29.57
N GLU A 438 14.52 -15.34 -30.78
CA GLU A 438 13.58 -14.81 -31.79
C GLU A 438 14.07 -13.65 -32.67
#